data_AF-A0A917TJ93-F1
#
_entry.id   AF-A0A917TJ93-F1
#
_cell.length_a   1.000
_cell.length_b   1.000
_cell.length_c   1.000
_cell.angle_alpha   90.00
_cell.angle_beta   90.00
_cell.angle_gamma   90.00
#
_symmetry.space_group_name_H-M   'P 1'
#
loop_
_entity.id
_entity.type
_entity.pdbx_description
1 polymer ?
#
loop_
_entity_poly.entity_id
_entity_poly.type
_entity_poly.pdbx_seq_one_letter_code
_entity_poly.pdbx_strand_id
1 'polypeptide(L)'
;MKHLLVPDLSAGKGVRRTRGWHATTGVWLAVGLLILSATGLTWSRFAGGNLAAGLDALDARRPALATALEGASAVGGGEHQHGGAPASAAVDPATFDRVLAVARDAGLSGPVEISPGEPGDAWAVAQTDNTWPVGRDQVAVDPDADAVTARNDFADWPVLAKLSALGVQAHMGLLFGTVNQILLAALAVGLLCVIVWGYRMWWQRRPTRRDRPAFVGAPPARGALRGLPWWALLVGVPVVAAVGWALPGFGVPLLGFLVVDVVLGALARRRDGRQGDPIPTAS
;
A
#
# COMPACT_ATOMS: atom_id res chain seq x y z
N MET A 1 -12.33 25.29 -12.01
CA MET A 1 -12.08 23.86 -11.70
C MET A 1 -11.53 23.05 -12.89
N LYS A 2 -11.90 23.34 -14.16
CA LYS A 2 -11.46 22.57 -15.35
C LYS A 2 -9.93 22.43 -15.53
N HIS A 3 -9.13 23.42 -15.12
CA HIS A 3 -7.65 23.41 -15.26
C HIS A 3 -6.90 22.49 -14.28
N LEU A 4 -7.59 21.76 -13.39
CA LEU A 4 -6.96 20.79 -12.48
C LEU A 4 -6.92 19.37 -13.05
N LEU A 5 -7.81 19.06 -13.99
CA LEU A 5 -7.96 17.70 -14.55
C LEU A 5 -7.33 17.56 -15.94
N VAL A 6 -7.07 18.67 -16.63
CA VAL A 6 -6.43 18.73 -17.94
C VAL A 6 -5.37 19.82 -17.92
N PRO A 7 -4.14 19.56 -18.42
CA PRO A 7 -3.08 20.56 -18.41
C PRO A 7 -3.51 21.80 -19.23
N ASP A 8 -3.31 22.98 -18.64
CA ASP A 8 -3.53 24.25 -19.34
C ASP A 8 -2.46 24.43 -20.44
N LEU A 9 -2.84 24.10 -21.67
CA LEU A 9 -1.98 24.22 -22.86
C LEU A 9 -1.82 25.67 -23.34
N SER A 10 -2.57 26.64 -22.78
CA SER A 10 -2.48 28.05 -23.19
C SER A 10 -1.16 28.71 -22.77
N ALA A 11 -0.49 28.18 -21.75
CA ALA A 11 0.81 28.67 -21.31
C ALA A 11 1.93 28.05 -22.16
N GLY A 12 2.47 28.79 -23.14
CA GLY A 12 3.50 28.29 -24.05
C GLY A 12 4.85 27.93 -23.39
N LYS A 13 5.32 28.69 -22.38
CA LYS A 13 6.64 28.52 -21.73
C LYS A 13 6.62 28.97 -20.25
N GLY A 14 7.65 28.57 -19.48
CA GLY A 14 7.90 29.04 -18.11
C GLY A 14 7.14 28.32 -17.00
N VAL A 15 7.17 28.89 -15.79
CA VAL A 15 6.64 28.29 -14.54
C VAL A 15 5.17 27.91 -14.65
N ARG A 16 4.35 28.73 -15.32
CA ARG A 16 2.90 28.47 -15.48
C ARG A 16 2.61 27.15 -16.19
N ARG A 17 3.36 26.84 -17.27
CA ARG A 17 3.23 25.57 -18.01
C ARG A 17 3.66 24.39 -17.17
N THR A 18 4.83 24.47 -16.53
CA THR A 18 5.34 23.39 -15.66
C THR A 18 4.39 23.14 -14.49
N ARG A 19 3.79 24.19 -13.92
CA ARG A 19 2.78 24.07 -12.86
C ARG A 19 1.51 23.37 -13.34
N GLY A 20 1.03 23.66 -14.55
CA GLY A 20 -0.16 23.03 -15.13
C GLY A 20 0.01 21.52 -15.31
N TRP A 21 1.14 21.10 -15.89
CA TRP A 21 1.48 19.67 -16.04
C TRP A 21 1.68 18.99 -14.69
N HIS A 22 2.46 19.58 -13.79
CA HIS A 22 2.68 19.03 -12.46
C HIS A 22 1.39 18.87 -11.66
N ALA A 23 0.52 19.87 -11.65
CA ALA A 23 -0.75 19.80 -10.93
C ALA A 23 -1.67 18.71 -11.50
N THR A 24 -1.82 18.67 -12.83
CA THR A 24 -2.74 17.72 -13.46
C THR A 24 -2.26 16.28 -13.31
N THR A 25 -1.00 16.02 -13.65
CA THR A 25 -0.41 14.68 -13.48
C THR A 25 -0.40 14.29 -12.00
N GLY A 26 -0.09 15.23 -11.10
CA GLY A 26 -0.10 15.00 -9.66
C GLY A 26 -1.47 14.58 -9.11
N VAL A 27 -2.58 15.15 -9.60
CA VAL A 27 -3.94 14.78 -9.17
C VAL A 27 -4.25 13.33 -9.55
N TRP A 28 -3.99 12.94 -10.80
CA TRP A 28 -4.23 11.56 -11.25
C TRP A 28 -3.30 10.55 -10.58
N LEU A 29 -2.02 10.90 -10.41
CA LEU A 29 -1.08 10.09 -9.66
C LEU A 29 -1.50 9.92 -8.20
N ALA A 30 -2.05 10.95 -7.56
CA ALA A 30 -2.50 10.84 -6.18
C ALA A 30 -3.57 9.76 -6.03
N VAL A 31 -4.54 9.68 -6.95
CA VAL A 31 -5.55 8.62 -6.93
C VAL A 31 -4.90 7.24 -7.06
N GLY A 32 -4.04 7.04 -8.05
CA GLY A 32 -3.37 5.76 -8.27
C GLY A 32 -2.44 5.36 -7.11
N LEU A 33 -1.64 6.30 -6.61
CA LEU A 33 -0.72 6.07 -5.49
C LEU A 33 -1.45 5.85 -4.18
N LEU A 34 -2.63 6.43 -3.97
CA LEU A 34 -3.46 6.16 -2.79
C LEU A 34 -3.99 4.72 -2.82
N ILE A 35 -4.50 4.27 -3.97
CA ILE A 35 -4.93 2.87 -4.16
C ILE A 35 -3.73 1.93 -3.93
N LEU A 36 -2.59 2.23 -4.56
CA LEU A 36 -1.37 1.44 -4.40
C LEU A 36 -0.88 1.42 -2.95
N SER A 37 -0.97 2.54 -2.24
CA SER A 37 -0.62 2.61 -0.82
C SER A 37 -1.57 1.75 0.01
N ALA A 38 -2.88 1.87 -0.20
CA ALA A 38 -3.88 1.09 0.53
C ALA A 38 -3.67 -0.43 0.36
N THR A 39 -3.38 -0.89 -0.86
CA THR A 39 -3.12 -2.31 -1.12
C THR A 39 -1.82 -2.78 -0.48
N GLY A 40 -0.76 -1.97 -0.49
CA GLY A 40 0.52 -2.31 0.16
C GLY A 40 0.44 -2.34 1.69
N LEU A 41 -0.48 -1.57 2.28
CA LEU A 41 -0.69 -1.55 3.73
C LEU A 41 -1.32 -2.86 4.24
N THR A 42 -2.05 -3.59 3.41
CA THR A 42 -2.76 -4.83 3.80
C THR A 42 -1.84 -5.95 4.28
N TRP A 43 -0.57 -5.96 3.86
CA TRP A 43 0.45 -6.93 4.32
C TRP A 43 1.55 -6.28 5.19
N SER A 44 1.40 -5.00 5.55
CA SER A 44 2.38 -4.34 6.41
C SER A 44 2.27 -4.86 7.85
N ARG A 45 3.38 -4.86 8.60
CA ARG A 45 3.42 -5.37 9.99
C ARG A 45 2.29 -4.83 10.87
N PHE A 46 1.99 -3.52 10.78
CA PHE A 46 1.03 -2.87 11.67
C PHE A 46 -0.36 -2.75 11.03
N ALA A 47 -0.49 -2.16 9.83
CA ALA A 47 -1.80 -2.01 9.21
C ALA A 47 -2.38 -3.35 8.71
N GLY A 48 -1.52 -4.27 8.27
CA GLY A 48 -1.94 -5.63 7.93
C GLY A 48 -2.37 -6.43 9.15
N GLY A 49 -1.70 -6.26 10.29
CA GLY A 49 -2.15 -6.83 11.56
C GLY A 49 -3.52 -6.32 12.00
N ASN A 50 -3.75 -4.99 11.92
CA ASN A 50 -5.06 -4.40 12.22
C ASN A 50 -6.15 -4.87 11.25
N LEU A 51 -5.82 -5.00 9.96
CA LEU A 51 -6.74 -5.55 8.97
C LEU A 51 -7.08 -7.01 9.28
N ALA A 52 -6.09 -7.83 9.63
CA ALA A 52 -6.30 -9.24 9.97
C ALA A 52 -7.25 -9.39 11.17
N ALA A 53 -7.04 -8.59 12.23
CA ALA A 53 -7.94 -8.55 13.39
C ALA A 53 -9.36 -8.08 13.02
N GLY A 54 -9.48 -7.12 12.09
CA GLY A 54 -10.78 -6.68 11.57
C GLY A 54 -11.48 -7.76 10.75
N LEU A 55 -10.74 -8.52 9.94
CA LEU A 55 -11.29 -9.66 9.19
C LEU A 55 -11.74 -10.79 10.11
N ASP A 56 -11.04 -11.04 11.23
CA ASP A 56 -11.48 -12.00 12.26
C ASP A 56 -12.79 -11.57 12.89
N ALA A 57 -12.88 -10.32 13.32
CA ALA A 57 -14.07 -9.79 13.99
C ALA A 57 -15.32 -9.81 13.09
N LEU A 58 -15.13 -9.83 11.76
CA LEU A 58 -16.19 -9.84 10.77
C LEU A 58 -16.42 -11.22 10.13
N ASP A 59 -15.70 -12.26 10.57
CA ASP A 59 -15.69 -13.59 9.94
C ASP A 59 -15.48 -13.52 8.40
N ALA A 60 -14.60 -12.61 7.98
CA ALA A 60 -14.37 -12.26 6.59
C ALA A 60 -12.99 -12.71 6.09
N ARG A 61 -12.33 -13.63 6.82
CA ARG A 61 -11.05 -14.22 6.42
C ARG A 61 -11.21 -15.17 5.23
N ARG A 62 -10.10 -15.41 4.55
CA ARG A 62 -10.02 -16.52 3.58
C ARG A 62 -10.25 -17.85 4.33
N PRO A 63 -11.14 -18.73 3.85
CA PRO A 63 -11.29 -20.08 4.42
C PRO A 63 -9.96 -20.83 4.40
N ALA A 64 -9.63 -21.51 5.50
CA ALA A 64 -8.45 -22.37 5.54
C ALA A 64 -8.69 -23.66 4.77
N LEU A 65 -7.67 -24.17 4.09
CA LEU A 65 -7.69 -25.50 3.48
C LEU A 65 -7.22 -26.51 4.53
N ALA A 66 -8.06 -27.50 4.87
CA ALA A 66 -7.70 -28.56 5.80
C ALA A 66 -6.83 -29.60 5.11
N THR A 67 -5.61 -29.84 5.60
CA THR A 67 -4.67 -30.83 5.06
C THR A 67 -4.43 -32.02 5.99
N ALA A 68 -4.85 -31.93 7.25
CA ALA A 68 -4.71 -33.02 8.20
C ALA A 68 -5.62 -34.20 7.80
N LEU A 69 -5.03 -35.40 7.70
CA LEU A 69 -5.76 -36.65 7.43
C LEU A 69 -6.15 -37.35 8.72
N GLU A 70 -7.28 -38.06 8.72
CA GLU A 70 -7.72 -38.85 9.88
C GLU A 70 -6.70 -39.96 10.17
N GLY A 71 -6.07 -39.91 11.35
CA GLY A 71 -5.02 -40.85 11.77
C GLY A 71 -3.62 -40.26 11.84
N ALA A 72 -3.42 -39.03 11.34
CA ALA A 72 -2.19 -38.27 11.60
C ALA A 72 -2.10 -37.96 13.11
N SER A 73 -1.06 -38.47 13.77
CA SER A 73 -0.83 -38.17 15.19
C SER A 73 -0.58 -36.67 15.32
N ALA A 74 -1.49 -35.96 15.99
CA ALA A 74 -1.37 -34.54 16.27
C ALA A 74 -0.13 -34.28 17.16
N VAL A 75 1.00 -33.97 16.53
CA VAL A 75 2.16 -33.43 17.22
C VAL A 75 2.16 -31.91 17.01
N GLY A 76 1.56 -31.21 17.97
CA GLY A 76 1.93 -29.83 18.31
C GLY A 76 1.31 -28.72 17.46
N GLY A 77 0.33 -28.02 18.04
CA GLY A 77 -0.19 -26.77 17.51
C GLY A 77 0.86 -25.65 17.48
N GLY A 78 0.68 -24.72 16.55
CA GLY A 78 1.49 -23.52 16.47
C GLY A 78 1.13 -22.66 15.26
N GLU A 79 0.90 -21.39 15.53
CA GLU A 79 0.55 -20.33 14.59
C GLU A 79 1.35 -20.34 13.28
N HIS A 80 0.68 -20.03 12.17
CA HIS A 80 1.24 -19.86 10.83
C HIS A 80 2.49 -18.95 10.84
N GLN A 81 3.66 -19.56 10.89
CA GLN A 81 4.94 -18.88 10.78
C GLN A 81 5.48 -19.10 9.36
N HIS A 82 5.35 -18.08 8.52
CA HIS A 82 6.08 -18.00 7.26
C HIS A 82 7.58 -17.86 7.56
N GLY A 83 8.38 -18.92 7.45
CA GLY A 83 9.83 -18.73 7.67
C GLY A 83 10.77 -19.93 7.69
N GLY A 84 10.34 -21.17 7.45
CA GLY A 84 11.26 -22.30 7.40
C GLY A 84 10.89 -23.25 6.28
N ALA A 85 11.77 -23.44 5.30
CA ALA A 85 11.68 -24.59 4.42
C ALA A 85 11.94 -25.83 5.29
N PRO A 86 10.95 -26.74 5.48
CA PRO A 86 11.25 -28.01 6.10
C PRO A 86 12.28 -28.72 5.23
N ALA A 87 13.27 -29.37 5.87
CA ALA A 87 14.23 -30.20 5.15
C ALA A 87 13.42 -31.22 4.33
N SER A 88 13.48 -31.13 2.99
CA SER A 88 12.73 -32.01 2.13
C SER A 88 13.21 -33.44 2.37
N ALA A 89 12.38 -34.27 3.00
CA ALA A 89 12.43 -35.69 2.71
C ALA A 89 12.41 -35.83 1.18
N ALA A 90 13.22 -36.71 0.62
CA ALA A 90 13.26 -36.89 -0.83
C ALA A 90 11.90 -37.41 -1.29
N VAL A 91 11.02 -36.49 -1.71
CA VAL A 91 9.71 -36.80 -2.24
C VAL A 91 9.90 -37.36 -3.65
N ASP A 92 9.32 -38.52 -3.92
CA ASP A 92 9.33 -39.11 -5.26
C ASP A 92 8.66 -38.16 -6.28
N PRO A 93 9.38 -37.72 -7.33
CA PRO A 93 8.83 -36.85 -8.37
C PRO A 93 7.53 -37.38 -8.99
N ALA A 94 7.36 -38.69 -9.11
CA ALA A 94 6.14 -39.27 -9.68
C ALA A 94 4.89 -39.00 -8.82
N THR A 95 5.06 -38.69 -7.54
CA THR A 95 3.95 -38.31 -6.65
C THR A 95 3.40 -36.93 -7.01
N PHE A 96 4.24 -35.99 -7.49
CA PHE A 96 3.76 -34.70 -7.99
C PHE A 96 2.86 -34.86 -9.22
N ASP A 97 3.20 -35.77 -10.13
CA ASP A 97 2.39 -36.03 -11.32
C ASP A 97 1.03 -36.65 -10.96
N ARG A 98 0.99 -37.58 -10.00
CA ARG A 98 -0.26 -38.16 -9.50
C ARG A 98 -1.13 -37.12 -8.80
N VAL A 99 -0.57 -36.37 -7.86
CA VAL A 99 -1.28 -35.29 -7.14
C VAL A 99 -1.80 -34.24 -8.11
N LEU A 100 -0.99 -33.86 -9.11
CA LEU A 100 -1.42 -32.95 -10.17
C LEU A 100 -2.60 -33.52 -10.96
N ALA A 101 -2.53 -34.79 -11.37
CA ALA A 101 -3.62 -35.45 -12.11
C ALA A 101 -4.93 -35.45 -11.31
N VAL A 102 -4.89 -35.85 -10.03
CA VAL A 102 -6.07 -35.82 -9.15
C VAL A 102 -6.64 -34.40 -9.03
N ALA A 103 -5.79 -33.39 -8.88
CA ALA A 103 -6.23 -32.00 -8.83
C ALA A 103 -6.85 -31.52 -10.16
N ARG A 104 -6.33 -31.97 -11.32
CA ARG A 104 -6.91 -31.67 -12.64
C ARG A 104 -8.27 -32.34 -12.82
N ASP A 105 -8.41 -33.59 -12.41
CA ASP A 105 -9.68 -34.32 -12.46
C ASP A 105 -10.73 -33.69 -11.53
N ALA A 106 -10.29 -33.08 -10.43
CA ALA A 106 -11.12 -32.25 -9.56
C ALA A 106 -11.46 -30.87 -10.16
N GLY A 107 -10.98 -30.53 -11.35
CA GLY A 107 -11.36 -29.32 -12.10
C GLY A 107 -10.42 -28.13 -11.94
N LEU A 108 -9.28 -28.25 -11.26
CA LEU A 108 -8.28 -27.16 -11.24
C LEU A 108 -7.65 -27.01 -12.63
N SER A 109 -7.77 -25.83 -13.21
CA SER A 109 -7.20 -25.48 -14.52
C SER A 109 -6.04 -24.48 -14.38
N GLY A 110 -5.35 -24.17 -15.48
CA GLY A 110 -4.29 -23.15 -15.48
C GLY A 110 -3.05 -23.50 -14.63
N PRO A 111 -2.18 -22.52 -14.36
CA PRO A 111 -1.00 -22.72 -13.50
C PRO A 111 -1.40 -23.03 -12.06
N VAL A 112 -0.72 -24.01 -11.45
CA VAL A 112 -0.91 -24.42 -10.06
C VAL A 112 0.43 -24.51 -9.35
N GLU A 113 0.40 -24.30 -8.04
CA GLU A 113 1.50 -24.54 -7.12
C GLU A 113 1.13 -25.74 -6.23
N ILE A 114 2.04 -26.71 -6.14
CA ILE A 114 1.88 -27.90 -5.31
C ILE A 114 2.79 -27.72 -4.09
N SER A 115 2.21 -27.75 -2.91
CA SER A 115 2.90 -27.71 -1.62
C SER A 115 2.78 -29.08 -0.95
N PRO A 116 3.86 -29.89 -0.93
CA PRO A 116 3.87 -31.16 -0.23
C PRO A 116 3.54 -31.00 1.26
N GLY A 117 2.70 -31.89 1.78
CA GLY A 117 2.41 -32.00 3.21
C GLY A 117 3.52 -32.72 3.98
N GLU A 118 3.42 -32.74 5.30
CA GLU A 118 4.22 -33.64 6.13
C GLU A 118 3.83 -35.10 5.88
N PRO A 119 4.67 -36.09 6.24
CA PRO A 119 4.31 -37.50 6.11
C PRO A 119 2.99 -37.81 6.86
N GLY A 120 1.99 -38.31 6.13
CA GLY A 120 0.66 -38.58 6.65
C GLY A 120 -0.34 -37.42 6.53
N ASP A 121 0.05 -36.29 5.95
CA ASP A 121 -0.84 -35.18 5.61
C ASP A 121 -1.13 -35.10 4.10
N ALA A 122 -2.26 -34.52 3.76
CA ALA A 122 -2.62 -34.19 2.38
C ALA A 122 -1.72 -33.06 1.84
N TRP A 123 -1.45 -33.13 0.53
CA TRP A 123 -0.73 -32.09 -0.20
C TRP A 123 -1.70 -31.00 -0.66
N ALA A 124 -1.30 -29.74 -0.53
CA ALA A 124 -2.10 -28.63 -1.02
C ALA A 124 -1.74 -28.33 -2.48
N VAL A 125 -2.76 -28.24 -3.33
CA VAL A 125 -2.65 -27.79 -4.73
C VAL A 125 -3.48 -26.52 -4.89
N ALA A 126 -2.83 -25.42 -5.22
CA ALA A 126 -3.47 -24.10 -5.33
C ALA A 126 -3.27 -23.50 -6.72
N GLN A 127 -4.34 -22.99 -7.33
CA GLN A 127 -4.21 -22.20 -8.55
C GLN A 127 -3.51 -20.86 -8.28
N THR A 128 -2.67 -20.46 -9.24
CA THR A 128 -1.89 -19.22 -9.18
C THR A 128 -2.18 -18.29 -10.37
N ASP A 129 -3.28 -18.52 -11.08
CA ASP A 129 -3.63 -17.73 -12.26
C ASP A 129 -4.18 -16.35 -11.86
N ASN A 130 -3.43 -15.32 -12.21
CA ASN A 130 -3.77 -13.93 -11.97
C ASN A 130 -4.38 -13.23 -13.19
N THR A 131 -4.60 -13.95 -14.29
CA THR A 131 -5.25 -13.46 -15.53
C THR A 131 -6.75 -13.57 -15.40
N TRP A 132 -7.52 -12.64 -15.98
CA TRP A 132 -8.98 -12.71 -15.89
C TRP A 132 -9.55 -13.81 -16.79
N PRO A 133 -10.46 -14.68 -16.30
CA PRO A 133 -10.95 -14.79 -14.92
C PRO A 133 -9.91 -15.41 -13.97
N VAL A 134 -9.70 -14.77 -12.80
CA VAL A 134 -8.65 -15.16 -11.84
C VAL A 134 -8.99 -16.53 -11.23
N GLY A 135 -8.06 -17.48 -11.32
CA GLY A 135 -8.16 -18.81 -10.72
C GLY A 135 -7.37 -18.89 -9.42
N ARG A 136 -8.06 -19.07 -8.29
CA ARG A 136 -7.42 -19.22 -6.96
C ARG A 136 -8.00 -20.36 -6.14
N ASP A 137 -8.61 -21.32 -6.81
CA ASP A 137 -9.18 -22.49 -6.16
C ASP A 137 -8.05 -23.36 -5.61
N GLN A 138 -8.32 -24.05 -4.51
CA GLN A 138 -7.36 -24.93 -3.85
C GLN A 138 -8.01 -26.25 -3.47
N VAL A 139 -7.26 -27.33 -3.58
CA VAL A 139 -7.65 -28.66 -3.11
C VAL A 139 -6.54 -29.26 -2.27
N ALA A 140 -6.93 -30.03 -1.24
CA ALA A 140 -6.04 -30.91 -0.51
C ALA A 140 -6.17 -32.31 -1.10
N VAL A 141 -5.04 -32.93 -1.44
CA VAL A 141 -4.98 -34.26 -2.07
C VAL A 141 -4.21 -35.21 -1.16
N ASP A 142 -4.83 -36.32 -0.77
CA ASP A 142 -4.14 -37.43 -0.12
C ASP A 142 -3.29 -38.16 -1.18
N PRO A 143 -1.94 -38.14 -1.07
CA PRO A 143 -1.04 -38.75 -2.06
C PRO A 143 -1.02 -40.29 -2.00
N ASP A 144 -1.52 -40.89 -0.92
CA ASP A 144 -1.56 -42.34 -0.73
C ASP A 144 -2.91 -42.92 -1.17
N ALA A 145 -4.01 -42.18 -0.94
CA ALA A 145 -5.36 -42.58 -1.36
C ALA A 145 -5.74 -42.08 -2.78
N ASP A 146 -4.91 -41.24 -3.40
CA ASP A 146 -5.18 -40.56 -4.68
C ASP A 146 -6.55 -39.84 -4.71
N ALA A 147 -6.91 -39.18 -3.60
CA ALA A 147 -8.24 -38.60 -3.40
C ALA A 147 -8.17 -37.15 -2.88
N VAL A 148 -9.14 -36.32 -3.31
CA VAL A 148 -9.32 -34.97 -2.75
C VAL A 148 -10.02 -35.08 -1.40
N THR A 149 -9.40 -34.53 -0.37
CA THR A 149 -9.90 -34.57 1.02
C THR A 149 -10.52 -33.25 1.47
N ALA A 150 -10.09 -32.13 0.90
CA ALA A 150 -10.69 -30.82 1.16
C ALA A 150 -10.61 -29.92 -0.08
N ARG A 151 -11.48 -28.91 -0.13
CA ARG A 151 -11.56 -27.93 -1.22
C ARG A 151 -11.86 -26.53 -0.69
N ASN A 152 -11.29 -25.53 -1.35
CA ASN A 152 -11.48 -24.12 -1.06
C ASN A 152 -11.55 -23.33 -2.37
N ASP A 153 -12.76 -22.99 -2.81
CA ASP A 153 -12.98 -22.28 -4.07
C ASP A 153 -12.93 -20.76 -3.87
N PHE A 154 -12.31 -20.07 -4.84
CA PHE A 154 -12.24 -18.60 -4.83
C PHE A 154 -13.64 -17.98 -4.86
N ALA A 155 -14.60 -18.65 -5.50
CA ALA A 155 -16.00 -18.20 -5.57
C ALA A 155 -16.64 -18.06 -4.19
N ASP A 156 -16.25 -18.88 -3.22
CA ASP A 156 -16.84 -18.92 -1.88
C ASP A 156 -16.15 -17.98 -0.89
N TRP A 157 -15.05 -17.32 -1.29
CA TRP A 157 -14.37 -16.39 -0.40
C TRP A 157 -15.25 -15.17 -0.07
N PRO A 158 -15.21 -14.69 1.18
CA PRO A 158 -15.78 -13.41 1.55
C PRO A 158 -15.23 -12.28 0.66
N VAL A 159 -16.06 -11.28 0.38
CA VAL A 159 -15.71 -10.17 -0.52
C VAL A 159 -14.46 -9.43 -0.05
N LEU A 160 -14.30 -9.22 1.25
CA LEU A 160 -13.11 -8.55 1.81
C LEU A 160 -11.84 -9.38 1.60
N ALA A 161 -11.91 -10.71 1.74
CA ALA A 161 -10.80 -11.59 1.42
C ALA A 161 -10.44 -11.55 -0.06
N LYS A 162 -11.43 -11.54 -0.97
CA LYS A 162 -11.22 -11.38 -2.42
C LYS A 162 -10.54 -10.04 -2.74
N LEU A 163 -11.08 -8.94 -2.22
CA LEU A 163 -10.55 -7.60 -2.47
C LEU A 163 -9.12 -7.43 -1.94
N SER A 164 -8.84 -7.94 -0.73
CA SER A 164 -7.49 -7.94 -0.19
C SER A 164 -6.56 -8.75 -1.09
N ALA A 165 -6.92 -9.99 -1.41
CA ALA A 165 -6.09 -10.89 -2.18
C ALA A 165 -5.84 -10.41 -3.62
N LEU A 166 -6.84 -9.80 -4.28
CA LEU A 166 -6.69 -9.16 -5.59
C LEU A 166 -5.89 -7.86 -5.51
N GLY A 167 -6.13 -7.04 -4.48
CA GLY A 167 -5.39 -5.82 -4.24
C GLY A 167 -3.90 -6.07 -4.05
N VAL A 168 -3.55 -7.16 -3.37
CA VAL A 168 -2.17 -7.63 -3.21
C VAL A 168 -1.53 -7.92 -4.57
N GLN A 169 -2.20 -8.71 -5.41
CA GLN A 169 -1.70 -9.07 -6.74
C GLN A 169 -1.63 -7.86 -7.68
N ALA A 170 -2.57 -6.91 -7.54
CA ALA A 170 -2.54 -5.65 -8.26
C ALA A 170 -1.29 -4.84 -7.88
N HIS A 171 -1.00 -4.72 -6.58
CA HIS A 171 0.17 -4.00 -6.07
C HIS A 171 1.49 -4.63 -6.52
N MET A 172 1.58 -5.97 -6.52
CA MET A 172 2.78 -6.69 -6.96
C MET A 172 2.98 -6.66 -8.49
N GLY A 173 2.00 -6.18 -9.27
CA GLY A 173 2.10 -6.17 -10.73
C GLY A 173 1.76 -7.51 -11.39
N LEU A 174 1.09 -8.42 -10.66
CA LEU A 174 0.79 -9.78 -11.13
C LEU A 174 -0.65 -9.90 -11.67
N LEU A 175 -1.61 -9.18 -11.07
CA LEU A 175 -2.99 -9.17 -11.53
C LEU A 175 -3.08 -8.65 -12.98
N PHE A 176 -3.76 -9.36 -13.87
CA PHE A 176 -3.85 -9.03 -15.31
C PHE A 176 -2.51 -8.99 -16.09
N GLY A 177 -1.43 -9.51 -15.50
CA GLY A 177 -0.12 -9.61 -16.13
C GLY A 177 0.41 -8.25 -16.64
N THR A 178 0.82 -8.22 -17.91
CA THR A 178 1.50 -7.07 -18.54
C THR A 178 0.72 -5.75 -18.45
N VAL A 179 -0.62 -5.80 -18.49
CA VAL A 179 -1.46 -4.60 -18.40
C VAL A 179 -1.20 -3.87 -17.08
N ASN A 180 -1.17 -4.60 -15.98
CA ASN A 180 -0.92 -4.03 -14.66
C ASN A 180 0.53 -3.55 -14.50
N GLN A 181 1.49 -4.28 -15.06
CA GLN A 181 2.89 -3.84 -15.09
C GLN A 181 3.06 -2.50 -15.82
N ILE A 182 2.37 -2.30 -16.96
CA ILE A 182 2.36 -1.03 -17.68
C ILE A 182 1.74 0.08 -16.83
N LEU A 183 0.63 -0.19 -16.14
CA LEU A 183 -0.02 0.80 -15.26
C LEU A 183 0.89 1.21 -14.10
N LEU A 184 1.54 0.25 -13.42
CA LEU A 184 2.49 0.52 -12.35
C LEU A 184 3.73 1.28 -12.86
N ALA A 185 4.25 0.91 -14.04
CA ALA A 185 5.34 1.64 -14.67
C ALA A 185 4.94 3.08 -15.02
N ALA A 186 3.72 3.30 -15.52
CA ALA A 186 3.20 4.63 -15.80
C ALA A 186 3.05 5.47 -14.53
N LEU A 187 2.59 4.89 -13.41
CA LEU A 187 2.56 5.57 -12.11
C LEU A 187 3.99 5.95 -11.65
N ALA A 188 4.95 5.05 -11.76
CA ALA A 188 6.34 5.30 -11.37
C ALA A 188 6.99 6.41 -12.22
N VAL A 189 6.85 6.34 -13.55
CA VAL A 189 7.37 7.36 -14.48
C VAL A 189 6.68 8.70 -14.24
N GLY A 190 5.36 8.70 -14.03
CA GLY A 190 4.61 9.91 -13.72
C GLY A 190 5.10 10.56 -12.41
N LEU A 191 5.34 9.75 -11.37
CA LEU A 191 5.89 10.24 -10.11
C LEU A 191 7.26 10.90 -10.30
N LEU A 192 8.16 10.28 -11.07
CA LEU A 192 9.44 10.87 -11.44
C LEU A 192 9.27 12.21 -12.17
N CYS A 193 8.37 12.28 -13.15
CA CYS A 193 8.06 13.53 -13.86
C CYS A 193 7.58 14.64 -12.92
N VAL A 194 6.68 14.33 -11.99
CA VAL A 194 6.17 15.29 -11.00
C VAL A 194 7.28 15.75 -10.05
N ILE A 195 8.17 14.86 -9.60
CA ILE A 195 9.35 15.20 -8.80
C ILE A 195 10.26 16.16 -9.56
N VAL A 196 10.63 15.82 -10.80
CA VAL A 196 11.49 16.65 -11.68
C VAL A 196 10.86 18.02 -11.93
N TRP A 197 9.55 18.07 -12.21
CA TRP A 197 8.84 19.35 -12.34
C TRP A 197 8.78 20.14 -11.04
N GLY A 198 8.68 19.47 -9.89
CA GLY A 198 8.78 20.07 -8.56
C GLY A 198 10.12 20.79 -8.37
N TYR A 199 11.22 20.09 -8.60
CA TYR A 199 12.57 20.67 -8.56
C TYR A 199 12.77 21.78 -9.59
N ARG A 200 12.28 21.60 -10.82
CA ARG A 200 12.34 22.63 -11.86
C ARG A 200 11.60 23.90 -11.44
N MET A 201 10.38 23.77 -10.91
CA MET A 201 9.62 24.91 -10.40
C MET A 201 10.30 25.57 -9.21
N TRP A 202 10.91 24.79 -8.32
CA TRP A 202 11.70 25.31 -7.21
C TRP A 202 12.89 26.13 -7.71
N TRP A 203 13.64 25.61 -8.68
CA TRP A 203 14.75 26.33 -9.31
C TRP A 203 14.30 27.61 -10.03
N GLN A 204 13.19 27.56 -10.75
CA GLN A 204 12.62 28.72 -11.44
C GLN A 204 12.08 29.81 -10.49
N ARG A 205 11.80 29.48 -9.23
CA ARG A 205 11.35 30.42 -8.19
C ARG A 205 12.50 31.08 -7.42
N ARG A 206 13.76 30.72 -7.71
CA ARG A 206 14.93 31.36 -7.11
C ARG A 206 14.87 32.88 -7.35
N PRO A 207 15.04 33.72 -6.31
CA PRO A 207 15.17 35.16 -6.51
C PRO A 207 16.40 35.46 -7.35
N THR A 208 16.20 35.95 -8.57
CA THR A 208 17.28 36.40 -9.47
C THR A 208 17.57 37.90 -9.34
N ARG A 209 16.92 38.62 -8.41
CA ARG A 209 17.21 40.03 -8.13
C ARG A 209 18.60 40.18 -7.51
N ARG A 210 19.42 41.06 -8.07
CA ARG A 210 20.83 41.33 -7.69
C ARG A 210 20.99 41.77 -6.22
N ASP A 211 19.91 42.30 -5.66
CA ASP A 211 19.82 43.00 -4.39
C ASP A 211 19.48 42.09 -3.20
N ARG A 212 18.99 40.85 -3.45
CA ARG A 212 18.81 39.80 -2.43
C ARG A 212 18.96 38.40 -3.05
N PRO A 213 20.18 37.92 -3.34
CA PRO A 213 20.38 36.58 -3.85
C PRO A 213 20.12 35.56 -2.73
N ALA A 214 18.95 34.93 -2.73
CA ALA A 214 18.71 33.74 -1.93
C ALA A 214 19.10 32.50 -2.75
N PHE A 215 19.87 31.60 -2.15
CA PHE A 215 20.27 30.34 -2.78
C PHE A 215 19.10 29.35 -2.92
N VAL A 216 18.04 29.54 -2.13
CA VAL A 216 16.86 28.66 -2.02
C VAL A 216 15.57 29.46 -2.08
N GLY A 217 14.49 28.85 -2.59
CA GLY A 217 13.15 29.44 -2.59
C GLY A 217 12.65 29.70 -1.16
N ALA A 218 11.86 30.77 -0.97
CA ALA A 218 11.32 31.12 0.34
C ALA A 218 10.45 29.98 0.90
N PRO A 219 10.60 29.61 2.19
CA PRO A 219 9.76 28.60 2.80
C PRO A 219 8.28 29.02 2.79
N PRO A 220 7.33 28.06 2.76
CA PRO A 220 5.91 28.36 2.84
C PRO A 220 5.61 29.24 4.05
N ALA A 221 4.74 30.25 3.89
CA ALA A 221 4.37 31.14 4.98
C ALA A 221 3.74 30.34 6.13
N ARG A 222 4.25 30.53 7.35
CA ARG A 222 3.66 29.97 8.57
C ARG A 222 2.22 30.46 8.72
N GLY A 223 1.29 29.56 9.03
CA GLY A 223 -0.12 29.90 9.28
C GLY A 223 -1.10 29.52 8.17
N ALA A 224 -0.69 28.80 7.13
CA ALA A 224 -1.61 28.25 6.13
C ALA A 224 -2.78 27.46 6.75
N LEU A 225 -2.53 26.76 7.86
CA LEU A 225 -3.53 26.02 8.63
C LEU A 225 -4.60 26.92 9.29
N ARG A 226 -4.28 28.18 9.61
CA ARG A 226 -5.24 29.14 10.19
C ARG A 226 -6.27 29.64 9.17
N GLY A 227 -5.98 29.49 7.88
CA GLY A 227 -6.89 29.85 6.79
C GLY A 227 -7.83 28.72 6.37
N LEU A 228 -7.72 27.52 6.96
CA LEU A 228 -8.63 26.41 6.62
C LEU A 228 -10.00 26.64 7.27
N PRO A 229 -11.10 26.33 6.54
CA PRO A 229 -12.42 26.39 7.12
C PRO A 229 -12.55 25.34 8.26
N TRP A 230 -13.31 25.68 9.30
CA TRP A 230 -13.43 24.87 10.52
C TRP A 230 -13.85 23.40 10.27
N TRP A 231 -14.67 23.14 9.25
CA TRP A 231 -15.07 21.78 8.86
C TRP A 231 -13.90 20.94 8.36
N ALA A 232 -12.93 21.55 7.68
CA ALA A 232 -11.74 20.84 7.21
C ALA A 232 -10.83 20.45 8.37
N LEU A 233 -10.83 21.23 9.45
CA LEU A 233 -10.14 20.87 10.70
C LEU A 233 -10.90 19.76 11.44
N LEU A 234 -12.22 19.86 11.54
CA LEU A 234 -13.06 18.85 12.21
C LEU A 234 -12.98 17.47 11.57
N VAL A 235 -12.89 17.39 10.23
CA VAL A 235 -12.75 16.11 9.53
C VAL A 235 -11.28 15.71 9.40
N GLY A 236 -10.40 16.66 9.11
CA GLY A 236 -8.99 16.39 8.85
C GLY A 236 -8.24 15.89 10.08
N VAL A 237 -8.51 16.44 11.27
CA VAL A 237 -7.81 16.03 12.49
C VAL A 237 -8.12 14.57 12.88
N PRO A 238 -9.39 14.12 12.94
CA PRO A 238 -9.69 12.71 13.19
C PRO A 238 -9.12 11.77 12.14
N VAL A 239 -9.16 12.14 10.85
CA VAL A 239 -8.58 11.32 9.78
C VAL A 239 -7.08 11.18 9.95
N VAL A 240 -6.36 12.28 10.20
CA VAL A 240 -4.91 12.23 10.45
C VAL A 240 -4.58 11.42 11.70
N ALA A 241 -5.38 11.55 12.76
CA ALA A 241 -5.21 10.75 13.98
C ALA A 241 -5.46 9.26 13.74
N ALA A 242 -6.53 8.90 13.04
CA ALA A 242 -6.84 7.53 12.68
C ALA A 242 -5.77 6.91 11.78
N VAL A 243 -5.28 7.66 10.77
CA VAL A 243 -4.17 7.24 9.90
C VAL A 243 -2.88 7.10 10.70
N GLY A 244 -2.57 8.04 11.59
CA GLY A 244 -1.39 7.98 12.46
C GLY A 244 -1.43 6.82 13.46
N TRP A 245 -2.62 6.45 13.94
CA TRP A 245 -2.83 5.28 14.78
C TRP A 245 -2.70 3.97 13.99
N ALA A 246 -3.32 3.90 12.81
CA ALA A 246 -3.19 2.74 11.92
C ALA A 246 -1.76 2.56 11.38
N LEU A 247 -1.00 3.66 11.26
CA LEU A 247 0.37 3.72 10.76
C LEU A 247 1.31 4.43 11.75
N PRO A 248 1.72 3.76 12.86
CA PRO A 248 2.56 4.39 13.88
C PRO A 248 3.88 4.96 13.32
N GLY A 249 4.46 4.31 12.31
CA GLY A 249 5.66 4.76 11.62
C GLY A 249 5.51 6.10 10.89
N PHE A 250 4.29 6.53 10.57
CA PHE A 250 3.98 7.87 10.05
C PHE A 250 3.46 8.81 11.14
N GLY A 251 2.64 8.30 12.07
CA GLY A 251 2.02 9.10 13.13
C GLY A 251 3.03 9.70 14.10
N VAL A 252 4.02 8.90 14.55
CA VAL A 252 5.01 9.36 15.53
C VAL A 252 5.93 10.46 14.96
N PRO A 253 6.52 10.32 13.76
CA PRO A 253 7.30 11.40 13.15
C PRO A 253 6.47 12.66 12.88
N LEU A 254 5.22 12.52 12.44
CA LEU A 254 4.32 13.65 12.23
C LEU A 254 4.07 14.41 13.54
N LEU A 255 3.80 13.69 14.62
CA LEU A 255 3.60 14.29 15.94
C LEU A 255 4.87 15.02 16.41
N GLY A 256 6.04 14.41 16.23
CA GLY A 256 7.33 15.04 16.54
C GLY A 256 7.57 16.32 15.74
N PHE A 257 7.31 16.30 14.43
CA PHE A 257 7.39 17.49 13.59
C PHE A 257 6.46 18.60 14.07
N LEU A 258 5.22 18.26 14.42
CA LEU A 258 4.21 19.21 14.87
C LEU A 258 4.61 19.88 16.20
N VAL A 259 5.16 19.10 17.13
CA VAL A 259 5.74 19.62 18.38
C VAL A 259 6.88 20.60 18.09
N VAL A 260 7.81 20.23 17.21
CA VAL A 260 8.95 21.09 16.84
C VAL A 260 8.46 22.39 16.19
N ASP A 261 7.52 22.34 15.25
CA ASP A 261 6.98 23.54 14.59
C ASP A 261 6.27 24.46 15.58
N VAL A 262 5.47 23.91 16.51
CA VAL A 262 4.79 24.68 17.56
C VAL A 262 5.80 25.35 18.50
N VAL A 263 6.85 24.62 18.92
CA VAL A 263 7.91 25.16 19.79
C VAL A 263 8.67 26.27 19.08
N LEU A 264 9.14 26.04 17.84
CA LEU A 264 9.85 27.05 17.06
C LEU A 264 8.97 28.28 16.77
N GLY A 265 7.68 28.08 16.50
CA GLY A 265 6.71 29.14 16.32
C GLY A 265 6.45 29.95 17.59
N ALA A 266 6.38 29.30 18.75
CA ALA A 266 6.26 29.98 20.04
C ALA A 266 7.53 30.79 20.38
N LEU A 267 8.71 30.24 20.12
CA LEU A 267 9.99 30.93 20.33
C LEU A 267 10.15 32.15 19.40
N ALA A 268 9.74 32.04 18.13
CA ALA A 268 9.78 33.17 17.19
C ALA A 268 8.84 34.31 17.63
N ARG A 269 7.59 34.00 18.01
CA ARG A 269 6.64 35.01 18.53
C ARG A 269 7.17 35.75 19.76
N ARG A 270 7.87 35.04 20.66
CA ARG A 270 8.49 35.64 21.85
C ARG A 270 9.66 36.57 21.52
N ARG A 271 10.37 36.36 20.40
CA ARG A 271 11.46 37.24 19.95
C ARG A 271 10.94 38.51 19.32
N ASP A 272 9.91 38.41 18.48
CA ASP A 272 9.29 39.58 17.82
C ASP A 272 8.61 40.50 18.86
N GLY A 273 7.97 39.93 19.88
CA GLY A 273 7.38 40.70 20.99
C GLY A 273 8.40 41.43 21.88
N ARG A 274 9.69 41.06 21.86
CA ARG A 274 10.75 41.73 22.63
C ARG A 274 11.47 42.84 21.86
N GLN A 275 11.32 42.91 20.54
CA GLN A 275 11.90 43.98 19.70
C GLN A 275 10.95 45.18 19.53
N GLY A 276 9.72 45.08 20.02
CA GLY A 276 8.68 46.10 19.89
C GLY A 276 8.54 47.09 21.04
N ASP A 277 9.36 47.02 22.10
CA ASP A 277 9.30 48.01 23.19
C ASP A 277 9.95 49.32 22.74
N PRO A 278 9.20 50.43 22.63
CA PRO A 278 9.78 51.73 22.28
C PRO A 278 10.62 52.25 23.45
N ILE A 279 11.83 52.73 23.14
CA ILE A 279 12.66 53.48 24.08
C ILE A 279 11.85 54.69 24.57
N PRO A 280 11.64 54.90 25.88
CA PRO A 280 10.95 56.08 26.36
C PRO A 280 11.84 57.30 26.06
N THR A 281 11.37 58.17 25.17
CA THR A 281 11.96 59.48 24.95
C THR A 281 11.68 60.32 26.19
N ALA A 282 12.72 60.53 27.01
CA ALA A 282 12.68 61.48 28.12
C ALA A 282 12.53 62.90 27.55
N SER A 283 11.48 63.58 27.97
CA SER A 283 11.22 65.02 27.77
C SER A 283 12.02 65.86 28.75
#